data_AF-A0A329ECC7-F1
#
_entry.id   AF-A0A329ECC7-F1
#
_cell.length_a   1.000
_cell.length_b   1.000
_cell.length_c   1.000
_cell.angle_alpha   90.00
_cell.angle_beta   90.00
_cell.angle_gamma   90.00
#
_symmetry.space_group_name_H-M   'P 1'
#
loop_
_entity.id
_entity.type
_entity.pdbx_description
1 polymer ?
#
loop_
_entity_poly.entity_id
_entity_poly.type
_entity_poly.pdbx_seq_one_letter_code
_entity_poly.pdbx_strand_id
1 'polypeptide(L)'
;MSSAKKLTILLLLLTLLLVAMLALRPERTQIELQVHLIDNTLTQSLDGQRRYFLVESNDTGKQLINVPPTTDCQVGDVITVEKVLTEQQDVYYRFISCP
;
A
#
# COMPACT_ATOMS: atom_id res chain seq x y z
N MET A 1 -36.47 -34.36 -11.23
CA MET A 1 -35.73 -33.10 -11.49
C MET A 1 -34.59 -33.38 -12.45
N SER A 2 -34.60 -32.84 -13.68
CA SER A 2 -33.56 -33.08 -14.70
C SER A 2 -32.16 -32.68 -14.19
N SER A 3 -31.14 -33.46 -14.52
CA SER A 3 -29.74 -33.23 -14.14
C SER A 3 -29.25 -31.82 -14.54
N ALA A 4 -29.76 -31.28 -15.65
CA ALA A 4 -29.47 -29.91 -16.08
C ALA A 4 -29.95 -28.85 -15.08
N LYS A 5 -31.13 -29.03 -14.49
CA LYS A 5 -31.69 -28.11 -13.48
C LYS A 5 -30.87 -28.12 -12.19
N LYS A 6 -30.29 -29.27 -11.83
CA LYS A 6 -29.41 -29.38 -10.65
C LYS A 6 -28.09 -28.64 -10.87
N LEU A 7 -27.52 -28.75 -12.07
CA LEU A 7 -26.28 -28.05 -12.44
C LEU A 7 -26.46 -26.53 -12.42
N THR A 8 -27.56 -26.01 -12.98
CA THR A 8 -27.84 -24.57 -12.98
C THR A 8 -28.03 -24.01 -11.58
N ILE A 9 -28.69 -24.75 -10.68
CA ILE A 9 -28.86 -24.34 -9.28
C ILE A 9 -27.51 -24.32 -8.56
N LEU A 10 -26.68 -25.33 -8.75
CA LEU A 10 -25.34 -25.40 -8.15
C LEU A 10 -24.45 -24.24 -8.62
N LEU A 11 -24.46 -23.95 -9.93
CA LEU A 11 -23.68 -22.84 -10.49
C LEU A 11 -24.13 -21.50 -9.89
N LEU A 12 -25.45 -21.29 -9.79
CA LEU A 12 -26.00 -20.06 -9.22
C LEU A 12 -25.62 -19.89 -7.75
N LEU A 13 -25.64 -20.98 -6.98
CA LEU A 13 -25.23 -20.97 -5.57
C LEU A 13 -23.73 -20.70 -5.40
N LEU A 14 -22.89 -21.26 -6.28
CA LEU A 14 -21.46 -20.99 -6.29
C LEU A 14 -21.16 -19.52 -6.63
N THR A 15 -21.87 -18.96 -7.61
CA THR A 15 -21.72 -17.55 -7.98
C THR A 15 -22.16 -16.62 -6.85
N LEU A 16 -23.25 -16.96 -6.15
CA LEU A 16 -23.73 -16.20 -4.99
C LEU A 16 -22.71 -16.22 -3.85
N LEU A 17 -22.12 -17.39 -3.59
CA LEU A 17 -21.07 -17.55 -2.58
C LEU A 17 -19.82 -16.71 -2.92
N LEU A 18 -19.42 -16.70 -4.19
CA LEU A 18 -18.29 -15.90 -4.65
C LEU A 18 -18.55 -14.40 -4.48
N VAL A 19 -19.75 -13.94 -4.85
CA VAL A 19 -20.16 -12.53 -4.67
C VAL A 19 -20.18 -12.16 -3.19
N ALA A 20 -20.71 -13.03 -2.32
CA ALA A 20 -20.68 -12.82 -0.88
C ALA A 20 -19.24 -12.69 -0.36
N MET A 21 -18.34 -13.59 -0.75
CA MET A 21 -16.92 -13.52 -0.37
C MET A 21 -16.25 -12.22 -0.83
N LEU A 22 -16.55 -11.75 -2.05
CA LEU A 22 -16.04 -10.46 -2.53
C LEU A 22 -16.58 -9.27 -1.73
N ALA A 23 -17.87 -9.30 -1.36
CA ALA A 23 -18.51 -8.24 -0.58
C ALA A 23 -18.00 -8.18 0.88
N LEU A 24 -17.51 -9.31 1.41
CA LEU A 24 -16.90 -9.37 2.75
C LEU A 24 -15.41 -8.99 2.76
N ARG A 25 -14.79 -8.64 1.61
CA ARG A 25 -13.40 -8.19 1.62
C ARG A 25 -13.28 -6.92 2.47
N PRO A 26 -12.36 -6.88 3.45
CA PRO A 26 -12.10 -5.65 4.19
C PRO A 26 -11.61 -4.58 3.22
N GLU A 27 -12.15 -3.37 3.34
CA GLU A 27 -11.61 -2.22 2.62
C GLU A 27 -10.13 -2.06 2.98
N ARG A 28 -9.27 -1.96 1.97
CA ARG A 28 -7.87 -1.59 2.19
C ARG A 28 -7.87 -0.21 2.82
N THR A 29 -7.51 -0.14 4.09
CA THR A 29 -7.35 1.12 4.80
C THR A 29 -6.07 1.78 4.28
N GLN A 30 -6.22 2.58 3.22
CA GLN A 30 -5.20 3.47 2.73
C GLN A 30 -5.32 4.76 3.54
N ILE A 31 -4.37 4.99 4.44
CA ILE A 31 -4.37 6.19 5.29
C ILE A 31 -3.24 7.08 4.78
N GLU A 32 -3.60 8.25 4.24
CA GLU A 32 -2.62 9.29 3.95
C GLU A 32 -2.15 9.92 5.25
N LEU A 33 -0.84 10.07 5.38
CA LEU A 33 -0.17 10.59 6.55
C LEU A 33 0.82 11.67 6.10
N GLN A 34 0.83 12.77 6.84
CA GLN A 34 1.87 13.78 6.74
C GLN A 34 3.01 13.41 7.68
N VAL A 35 4.24 13.34 7.15
CA VAL A 35 5.43 12.91 7.88
C VAL A 35 6.60 13.83 7.61
N HIS A 36 7.46 14.01 8.60
CA HIS A 36 8.64 14.86 8.47
C HIS A 36 9.77 14.09 7.78
N LEU A 37 10.35 14.66 6.72
CA LEU A 37 11.54 14.13 6.08
C LEU A 37 12.79 14.50 6.89
N ILE A 38 13.41 13.51 7.53
CA ILE A 38 14.61 13.69 8.35
C ILE A 38 15.89 13.55 7.54
N ASP A 39 15.92 12.61 6.59
CA ASP A 39 17.11 12.36 5.79
C ASP A 39 16.74 11.81 4.41
N ASN A 40 17.63 12.05 3.45
CA ASN A 40 17.48 11.64 2.06
C ASN A 40 18.80 11.06 1.56
N THR A 41 18.82 9.75 1.35
CA THR A 41 20.00 9.01 0.89
C THR A 41 19.78 8.45 -0.51
N LEU A 42 20.64 8.83 -1.46
CA LEU A 42 20.71 8.24 -2.80
C LEU A 42 21.91 7.29 -2.88
N THR A 43 21.66 6.02 -3.20
CA THR A 43 22.71 5.03 -3.47
C THR A 43 22.77 4.72 -4.96
N GLN A 44 23.99 4.45 -5.45
CA GLN A 44 24.28 4.09 -6.83
C GLN A 44 24.95 2.72 -6.85
N SER A 45 24.44 1.81 -7.68
CA SER A 45 25.07 0.54 -8.02
C SER A 45 25.18 0.39 -9.54
N LEU A 46 25.76 -0.74 -9.99
CA LEU A 46 25.78 -1.14 -11.40
C LEU A 46 24.36 -1.36 -11.96
N ASP A 47 23.40 -1.71 -11.09
CA ASP A 47 22.02 -2.01 -11.47
C ASP A 47 21.13 -0.76 -11.49
N GLY A 48 21.65 0.40 -11.07
CA GLY A 48 20.94 1.68 -11.10
C GLY A 48 21.01 2.47 -9.79
N GLN A 49 20.02 3.34 -9.60
CA GLN A 49 19.91 4.24 -8.45
C GLN A 49 18.77 3.84 -7.53
N ARG A 50 18.95 4.03 -6.22
CA ARG A 50 17.90 3.87 -5.21
C ARG A 50 17.92 5.05 -4.26
N ARG A 51 16.77 5.67 -4.02
CA ARG A 51 16.62 6.78 -3.09
C ARG A 51 15.79 6.33 -1.90
N TYR A 52 16.28 6.62 -0.70
CA TYR A 52 15.65 6.27 0.56
C TYR A 52 15.41 7.54 1.36
N PHE A 53 14.19 7.70 1.87
CA PHE A 53 13.84 8.76 2.79
C PHE A 53 13.73 8.18 4.20
N LEU A 54 14.40 8.81 5.16
CA LEU A 54 14.13 8.60 6.57
C LEU A 54 13.05 9.59 6.98
N VAL A 55 11.86 9.10 7.32
CA VAL A 55 10.73 9.93 7.74
C VAL A 55 10.42 9.72 9.21
N GLU A 56 9.82 10.71 9.85
CA GLU A 56 9.33 10.62 11.23
C GLU A 56 7.89 11.11 11.34
N SER A 57 7.10 10.35 12.10
CA SER A 57 5.75 10.72 12.51
C SER A 57 5.58 10.43 13.99
N ASN A 58 4.75 11.23 14.65
CA ASN A 58 4.38 11.01 16.04
C ASN A 58 3.68 9.66 16.26
N ASP A 59 2.97 9.15 15.24
CA ASP A 59 2.18 7.92 15.35
C ASP A 59 3.02 6.65 15.14
N THR A 60 4.04 6.72 14.29
CA THR A 60 4.75 5.53 13.77
C THR A 60 6.26 5.55 14.03
N GLY A 61 6.77 6.62 14.63
CA GLY A 61 8.20 6.85 14.83
C GLY A 61 8.95 7.03 13.51
N LYS A 62 10.24 6.69 13.53
CA LYS A 62 11.14 6.78 12.38
C LYS A 62 10.98 5.59 11.45
N GLN A 63 10.82 5.84 10.16
CA GLN A 63 10.62 4.82 9.13
C GLN A 63 11.51 5.12 7.93
N LEU A 64 12.11 4.08 7.35
CA LEU A 64 12.85 4.21 6.09
C LEU A 64 11.93 3.80 4.94
N ILE A 65 11.75 4.68 3.96
CA ILE A 65 10.89 4.43 2.80
C ILE A 65 11.68 4.54 1.50
N ASN A 66 11.42 3.63 0.56
CA ASN A 66 12.01 3.67 -0.77
C ASN A 66 11.18 4.61 -1.67
N VAL A 67 11.85 5.49 -2.40
CA VAL A 67 11.21 6.45 -3.29
C VAL A 67 11.86 6.43 -4.68
N PRO A 68 11.15 6.89 -5.73
CA PRO A 68 11.76 7.02 -7.05
C PRO A 68 13.07 7.84 -6.97
N PRO A 69 14.14 7.43 -7.68
CA PRO A 69 15.43 8.12 -7.63
C PRO A 69 15.38 9.58 -8.06
N THR A 70 14.40 9.92 -8.90
CA THR A 70 14.13 11.27 -9.43
C THR A 70 13.33 12.16 -8.48
N THR A 71 12.81 11.61 -7.37
CA THR A 71 12.05 12.38 -6.39
C THR A 71 12.99 13.28 -5.59
N ASP A 72 12.76 14.58 -5.60
CA ASP A 72 13.59 15.56 -4.91
C ASP A 72 12.78 16.38 -3.91
N CYS A 73 12.66 15.86 -2.68
CA CYS A 73 12.12 16.62 -1.54
C CYS A 73 13.28 17.13 -0.68
N GLN A 74 13.11 18.28 -0.01
CA GLN A 74 14.13 18.83 0.88
C GLN A 74 14.02 18.23 2.28
N VAL A 75 15.16 17.93 2.89
CA VAL A 75 15.22 17.53 4.29
C VAL A 75 14.61 18.64 5.16
N GLY A 76 13.70 18.28 6.06
CA GLY A 76 12.89 19.20 6.86
C GLY A 76 11.46 19.36 6.36
N ASP A 77 11.17 19.00 5.10
CA ASP A 77 9.83 19.10 4.54
C ASP A 77 8.85 18.14 5.22
N VAL A 78 7.58 18.53 5.23
CA VAL A 78 6.46 17.63 5.54
C VAL A 78 5.97 17.03 4.24
N ILE A 79 6.21 15.74 4.05
CA ILE A 79 5.84 15.00 2.84
C ILE A 79 4.60 14.14 3.10
N THR A 80 3.86 13.85 2.03
CA THR A 80 2.68 12.98 2.11
C THR A 80 3.07 11.55 1.75
N VAL A 81 2.75 10.62 2.65
CA VAL A 81 2.93 9.18 2.45
C VAL A 81 1.62 8.45 2.67
N GLU A 82 1.42 7.35 1.97
CA GLU A 82 0.32 6.42 2.19
C GLU A 82 0.81 5.29 3.09
N LYS A 83 0.14 5.09 4.23
CA LYS A 83 0.30 3.87 5.03
C LYS A 83 -0.58 2.78 4.43
N VAL A 84 0.05 1.70 3.99
CA VAL A 84 -0.63 0.54 3.42
C VAL A 84 -0.55 -0.61 4.40
N LEU A 85 -1.71 -1.08 4.85
CA LEU A 85 -1.85 -2.36 5.54
C LEU A 85 -2.12 -3.45 4.51
N THR A 86 -1.30 -4.49 4.53
CA THR A 86 -1.55 -5.72 3.75
C THR A 86 -2.56 -6.63 4.46
N GLU A 87 -3.09 -7.60 3.72
CA GLU A 87 -3.97 -8.64 4.28
C GLU A 87 -3.24 -9.49 5.34
N GLN A 88 -1.91 -9.55 5.28
CA GLN A 88 -1.04 -10.23 6.24
C GLN A 88 -0.66 -9.37 7.46
N GLN A 89 -1.27 -8.19 7.63
CA GLN A 89 -0.96 -7.22 8.70
C GLN A 89 0.45 -6.60 8.62
N ASP A 90 1.19 -6.80 7.52
CA ASP A 90 2.40 -6.04 7.26
C ASP A 90 2.04 -4.58 6.94
N VAL A 91 2.79 -3.65 7.51
CA VAL A 91 2.66 -2.20 7.28
C VAL A 91 3.84 -1.74 6.44
N TYR A 92 3.55 -1.08 5.32
CA TYR A 92 4.56 -0.35 4.57
C TYR A 92 4.06 1.05 4.21
N TYR A 93 5.01 1.93 3.90
CA TYR A 93 4.72 3.32 3.56
C TYR A 93 5.10 3.57 2.11
N ARG A 94 4.19 4.19 1.36
CA ARG A 94 4.37 4.54 -0.05
C ARG A 94 4.42 6.06 -0.17
N PHE A 95 5.46 6.57 -0.82
CA PHE A 95 5.56 7.99 -1.11
C PHE A 95 4.44 8.46 -2.05
N ILE A 96 3.82 9.61 -1.75
CA ILE A 96 2.82 10.26 -2.59
C ILE A 96 3.38 11.53 -3.21
N SER A 97 3.79 12.49 -2.38
CA SER A 97 4.24 13.81 -2.86
C SER A 97 5.14 14.54 -1.86
N CYS A 98 6.00 15.41 -2.40
CA CYS A 98 6.60 16.52 -1.66
C CYS A 98 5.59 17.68 -1.59
N PRO A 99 5.81 18.69 -0.72
CA PRO A 99 5.08 19.96 -0.79
C PRO A 99 5.28 20.71 -2.12
#